data_AF-A0A6N6M549-F1
#
_entry.id   AF-A0A6N6M549-F1
#
_cell.length_a   1.000
_cell.length_b   1.000
_cell.length_c   1.000
_cell.angle_alpha   90.00
_cell.angle_beta   90.00
_cell.angle_gamma   90.00
#
_symmetry.space_group_name_H-M   'P 1'
#
loop_
_entity.id
_entity.type
_entity.pdbx_description
1 polymer ?
#
loop_
_entity_poly.entity_id
_entity_poly.type
_entity_poly.pdbx_seq_one_letter_code
_entity_poly.pdbx_strand_id
1 'polypeptide(L)'
;MKKTALFVLLGVLVMACTSNVNQEQIDKIDSLIVTLEHSQKRMDSLNFQEIAEKKEKIEEHIDFIHNNYHDTLSKYLANNLSEYKMTEEEIKKIVLDNREKVEMELDKSIEQLENLKADIQNNLLEEEQAKAYYADEEEAAKKMNQATDKIVKSYQRSERRFKIFYPVADSLITQLNRKGIR
;
A
#
# COMPACT_ATOMS: atom_id res chain seq x y z
N MET A 1 65.99 -6.63 -54.25
CA MET A 1 64.52 -6.44 -54.33
C MET A 1 63.88 -7.41 -53.34
N LYS A 2 63.52 -6.93 -52.14
CA LYS A 2 63.03 -7.75 -51.03
C LYS A 2 61.50 -7.66 -50.96
N LYS A 3 60.90 -8.83 -50.74
CA LYS A 3 59.47 -9.13 -50.78
C LYS A 3 58.78 -8.68 -49.47
N THR A 4 57.59 -8.10 -49.63
CA THR A 4 56.36 -8.23 -48.81
C THR A 4 56.47 -8.68 -47.35
N ALA A 5 55.87 -7.91 -46.43
CA ALA A 5 54.66 -8.33 -45.72
C ALA A 5 54.12 -7.20 -44.82
N LEU A 6 52.89 -6.81 -45.13
CA LEU A 6 51.97 -5.95 -44.39
C LEU A 6 51.57 -6.66 -43.08
N PHE A 7 51.70 -5.99 -41.92
CA PHE A 7 51.08 -6.44 -40.67
C PHE A 7 50.13 -5.35 -40.17
N VAL A 8 48.88 -5.44 -40.62
CA VAL A 8 47.73 -4.77 -40.01
C VAL A 8 47.41 -5.56 -38.75
N LEU A 9 47.79 -5.04 -37.58
CA LEU A 9 47.35 -5.59 -36.31
C LEU A 9 45.94 -5.05 -36.02
N LEU A 10 44.97 -5.83 -36.48
CA LEU A 10 43.55 -5.65 -36.22
C LEU A 10 43.30 -5.88 -34.72
N GLY A 11 43.31 -4.80 -33.95
CA GLY A 11 42.84 -4.79 -32.56
C GLY A 11 41.33 -4.89 -32.51
N VAL A 12 40.79 -6.09 -32.72
CA VAL A 12 39.41 -6.42 -32.33
C VAL A 12 39.38 -6.47 -30.81
N LEU A 13 39.11 -5.32 -30.20
CA LEU A 13 38.64 -5.27 -28.82
C LEU A 13 37.34 -6.06 -28.76
N VAL A 14 37.42 -7.16 -28.02
CA VAL A 14 36.33 -8.05 -27.67
C VAL A 14 35.29 -7.21 -26.92
N MET A 15 34.22 -6.79 -27.61
CA MET A 15 32.98 -6.43 -26.94
C MET A 15 32.43 -7.71 -26.33
N ALA A 16 32.78 -7.97 -25.08
CA ALA A 16 32.13 -8.97 -24.27
C ALA A 16 30.63 -8.64 -24.24
N CYS A 17 29.81 -9.54 -24.78
CA CYS A 17 28.35 -9.48 -24.68
C CYS A 17 27.91 -9.76 -23.24
N THR A 18 28.15 -8.83 -22.31
CA THR A 18 27.54 -8.82 -20.97
C THR A 18 26.18 -8.10 -20.96
N SER A 19 25.82 -7.42 -22.05
CA SER A 19 24.60 -6.61 -22.14
C SER A 19 23.30 -7.40 -21.97
N ASN A 20 23.27 -8.68 -22.33
CA ASN A 20 22.02 -9.45 -22.39
C ASN A 20 21.53 -9.92 -21.01
N VAL A 21 22.44 -10.25 -20.09
CA VAL A 21 22.10 -10.69 -18.72
C VAL A 21 21.71 -9.50 -17.84
N ASN A 22 22.45 -8.39 -17.95
CA ASN A 22 22.13 -7.16 -17.21
C ASN A 22 20.78 -6.60 -17.63
N GLN A 23 20.42 -6.68 -18.93
CA GLN A 23 19.13 -6.19 -19.40
C GLN A 23 17.95 -6.99 -18.82
N GLU A 24 18.04 -8.32 -18.76
CA GLU A 24 16.97 -9.14 -18.16
C GLU A 24 16.74 -8.80 -16.68
N GLN A 25 17.82 -8.55 -15.93
CA GLN A 25 17.70 -8.14 -14.52
C GLN A 25 17.09 -6.74 -14.38
N ILE A 26 17.50 -5.79 -15.23
CA ILE A 26 16.93 -4.44 -15.26
C ILE A 26 15.43 -4.49 -15.56
N ASP A 27 15.00 -5.30 -16.53
CA ASP A 27 13.58 -5.43 -16.90
C ASP A 27 12.74 -5.97 -15.73
N LYS A 28 13.30 -6.89 -14.92
CA LYS A 28 12.63 -7.40 -13.71
C LYS A 28 12.53 -6.32 -12.63
N ILE A 29 13.58 -5.55 -12.42
CA ILE A 29 13.57 -4.41 -11.47
C ILE A 29 12.52 -3.39 -11.89
N ASP A 30 12.46 -3.04 -13.17
CA ASP A 30 11.46 -2.09 -13.69
C ASP A 30 10.03 -2.60 -13.48
N SER A 31 9.79 -3.90 -13.62
CA SER A 31 8.51 -4.52 -13.28
C SER A 31 8.13 -4.37 -11.80
N LEU A 32 9.11 -4.52 -10.89
CA LEU A 32 8.89 -4.31 -9.45
C LEU A 32 8.58 -2.84 -9.14
N ILE A 33 9.33 -1.90 -9.73
CA ILE A 33 9.10 -0.45 -9.58
C ILE A 33 7.66 -0.11 -10.01
N VAL A 34 7.24 -0.54 -11.21
CA VAL A 34 5.86 -0.31 -11.69
C VAL A 34 4.81 -0.89 -10.74
N THR A 35 5.08 -2.06 -10.15
CA THR A 35 4.18 -2.68 -9.17
C THR A 35 4.06 -1.85 -7.89
N LEU A 36 5.17 -1.31 -7.40
CA LEU A 36 5.19 -0.45 -6.22
C LEU A 36 4.55 0.92 -6.49
N GLU A 37 4.83 1.55 -7.63
CA GLU A 37 4.16 2.78 -8.05
C GLU A 37 2.64 2.59 -8.20
N HIS A 38 2.20 1.43 -8.70
CA HIS A 38 0.78 1.12 -8.74
C HIS A 38 0.19 1.00 -7.32
N SER A 39 0.94 0.43 -6.38
CA SER A 39 0.55 0.35 -4.98
C SER A 39 0.46 1.75 -4.34
N GLN A 40 1.44 2.62 -4.62
CA GLN A 40 1.44 4.01 -4.19
C GLN A 40 0.21 4.77 -4.71
N LYS A 41 -0.07 4.68 -6.02
CA LYS A 41 -1.26 5.32 -6.63
C LYS A 41 -2.57 4.86 -6.00
N ARG A 42 -2.64 3.59 -5.56
CA ARG A 42 -3.82 3.07 -4.85
C ARG A 42 -3.95 3.65 -3.45
N MET A 43 -2.85 3.83 -2.73
CA MET A 43 -2.83 4.55 -1.45
C MET A 43 -3.26 6.01 -1.64
N ASP A 44 -2.68 6.70 -2.63
CA ASP A 44 -2.99 8.10 -2.94
C ASP A 44 -4.45 8.32 -3.35
N SER A 45 -5.09 7.30 -3.94
CA SER A 45 -6.51 7.35 -4.30
C SER A 45 -7.45 7.38 -3.09
N LEU A 46 -6.95 7.09 -1.89
CA LEU A 46 -7.72 7.14 -0.65
C LEU A 46 -7.72 8.56 -0.06
N ASN A 47 -8.91 9.10 0.17
CA ASN A 47 -9.05 10.36 0.90
C ASN A 47 -8.96 10.12 2.40
N PHE A 48 -7.75 10.07 2.96
CA PHE A 48 -7.53 9.78 4.38
C PHE A 48 -8.18 10.78 5.34
N GLN A 49 -8.39 12.01 4.92
CA GLN A 49 -9.13 13.01 5.71
C GLN A 49 -10.61 12.59 5.87
N GLU A 50 -11.27 12.25 4.77
CA GLU A 50 -12.66 11.76 4.79
C GLU A 50 -12.78 10.43 5.55
N ILE A 51 -11.76 9.57 5.48
CA ILE A 51 -11.70 8.32 6.24
C ILE A 51 -11.67 8.60 7.75
N ALA A 52 -10.84 9.56 8.18
CA ALA A 52 -10.75 9.98 9.57
C ALA A 52 -12.07 10.59 10.07
N GLU A 53 -12.69 11.48 9.28
CA GLU A 53 -13.98 12.09 9.59
C GLU A 53 -15.09 11.04 9.77
N LYS A 54 -15.14 10.01 8.92
CA LYS A 54 -16.07 8.89 9.09
C LYS A 54 -15.84 8.15 10.39
N LYS A 55 -14.57 7.90 10.73
CA LYS A 55 -14.19 7.22 11.99
C LYS A 55 -14.64 8.04 13.20
N GLU A 56 -14.35 9.33 13.23
CA GLU A 56 -14.81 10.25 14.28
C GLU A 56 -16.34 10.28 14.38
N LYS A 57 -17.03 10.34 13.24
CA LYS A 57 -18.50 10.33 13.22
C LYS A 57 -19.10 9.06 13.84
N ILE A 58 -18.50 7.89 13.59
CA ILE A 58 -18.92 6.64 14.22
C ILE A 58 -18.71 6.69 15.74
N GLU A 59 -17.54 7.17 16.17
CA GLU A 59 -17.16 7.30 17.57
C GLU A 59 -18.14 8.21 18.32
N GLU A 60 -18.40 9.41 17.80
CA GLU A 60 -19.40 10.36 18.33
C GLU A 60 -20.79 9.73 18.46
N HIS A 61 -21.24 9.01 17.43
CA HIS A 61 -22.55 8.37 17.44
C HIS A 61 -22.65 7.29 18.52
N ILE A 62 -21.64 6.43 18.62
CA ILE A 62 -21.62 5.34 19.59
C ILE A 62 -21.54 5.89 21.01
N ASP A 63 -20.70 6.88 21.26
CA ASP A 63 -20.56 7.52 22.57
C ASP A 63 -21.86 8.23 22.98
N PHE A 64 -22.48 8.97 22.06
CA PHE A 64 -23.78 9.59 22.33
C PHE A 64 -24.82 8.54 22.70
N ILE A 65 -24.97 7.48 21.91
CA ILE A 65 -25.97 6.43 22.17
C ILE A 65 -25.68 5.73 23.50
N HIS A 66 -24.42 5.40 23.78
CA HIS A 66 -24.02 4.75 25.02
C HIS A 66 -24.39 5.58 26.26
N ASN A 67 -24.16 6.89 26.20
CA ASN A 67 -24.39 7.79 27.33
C ASN A 67 -25.87 8.14 27.54
N ASN A 68 -26.69 8.05 26.48
CA ASN A 68 -28.05 8.59 26.48
C ASN A 68 -29.17 7.55 26.32
N TYR A 69 -28.83 6.32 25.92
CA TYR A 69 -29.79 5.24 25.79
C TYR A 69 -29.78 4.35 27.05
N HIS A 70 -30.71 4.60 27.97
CA HIS A 70 -30.79 3.87 29.25
C HIS A 70 -31.74 2.65 29.23
N ASP A 71 -32.50 2.46 28.15
CA ASP A 71 -33.41 1.32 28.02
C ASP A 71 -32.68 0.07 27.48
N THR A 72 -33.33 -1.09 27.50
CA THR A 72 -32.79 -2.32 26.92
C THR A 72 -32.82 -2.25 25.40
N LEU A 73 -31.65 -2.32 24.77
CA LEU A 73 -31.55 -2.41 23.31
C LEU A 73 -32.17 -3.71 22.81
N SER A 74 -32.95 -3.62 21.73
CA SER A 74 -33.35 -4.84 20.99
C SER A 74 -32.11 -5.52 20.42
N LYS A 75 -32.14 -6.85 20.29
CA LYS A 75 -31.04 -7.63 19.71
C LYS A 75 -30.64 -7.12 18.32
N TYR A 76 -31.63 -6.73 17.50
CA TYR A 76 -31.38 -6.14 16.19
C TYR A 76 -30.55 -4.86 16.30
N LEU A 77 -30.95 -3.92 17.16
CA LEU A 77 -30.26 -2.65 17.32
C LEU A 77 -28.85 -2.84 17.90
N ALA A 78 -28.71 -3.70 18.91
CA ALA A 78 -27.42 -4.05 19.50
C ALA A 78 -26.44 -4.62 18.45
N ASN A 79 -26.91 -5.53 17.59
CA ASN A 79 -26.08 -6.08 16.52
C ASN A 79 -25.64 -4.99 15.52
N ASN A 80 -26.55 -4.12 15.08
CA ASN A 80 -26.21 -3.05 14.14
C ASN A 80 -25.20 -2.05 14.73
N LEU A 81 -25.36 -1.67 16.01
CA LEU A 81 -24.42 -0.78 16.69
C LEU A 81 -23.04 -1.44 16.92
N SER A 82 -23.02 -2.74 17.21
CA SER A 82 -21.78 -3.51 17.30
C SER A 82 -21.04 -3.53 15.96
N GLU A 83 -21.75 -3.81 14.86
CA GLU A 83 -21.17 -3.78 13.52
C GLU A 83 -20.66 -2.38 13.12
N TYR A 84 -21.37 -1.34 13.56
CA TYR A 84 -20.96 0.04 13.37
C TYR A 84 -19.68 0.35 14.15
N LYS A 85 -19.59 -0.05 15.42
CA LYS A 85 -18.35 0.09 16.22
C LYS A 85 -17.18 -0.71 15.64
N MET A 86 -17.42 -1.93 15.16
CA MET A 86 -16.39 -2.72 14.47
C MET A 86 -15.89 -2.04 13.19
N THR A 87 -16.73 -1.24 12.53
CA THR A 87 -16.34 -0.44 11.36
C THR A 87 -15.34 0.65 11.76
N GLU A 88 -15.57 1.32 12.89
CA GLU A 88 -14.61 2.28 13.45
C GLU A 88 -13.28 1.61 13.78
N GLU A 89 -13.31 0.46 14.46
CA GLU A 89 -12.09 -0.25 14.80
C GLU A 89 -11.30 -0.70 13.57
N GLU A 90 -11.98 -1.15 12.51
CA GLU A 90 -11.34 -1.55 11.25
C GLU A 90 -10.68 -0.35 10.56
N ILE A 91 -11.37 0.81 10.49
CA ILE A 91 -10.80 2.05 9.94
C ILE A 91 -9.57 2.46 10.75
N LYS A 92 -9.66 2.50 12.07
CA LYS A 92 -8.55 2.91 12.93
C LYS A 92 -7.35 1.96 12.78
N LYS A 93 -7.53 0.70 13.16
CA LYS A 93 -6.42 -0.26 13.34
C LYS A 93 -5.80 -0.73 12.03
N ILE A 94 -6.58 -0.78 10.94
CA ILE A 94 -6.09 -1.32 9.66
C ILE A 94 -5.75 -0.19 8.71
N VAL A 95 -6.61 0.82 8.59
CA VAL A 95 -6.46 1.86 7.55
C VAL A 95 -5.58 3.01 8.05
N LEU A 96 -5.94 3.64 9.17
CA LEU A 96 -5.25 4.84 9.65
C LEU A 96 -3.90 4.51 10.30
N ASP A 97 -3.86 3.55 11.22
CA ASP A 97 -2.65 3.23 11.99
C ASP A 97 -1.51 2.65 11.13
N ASN A 98 -1.80 2.10 9.94
CA ASN A 98 -0.79 1.53 9.06
C ASN A 98 -0.41 2.45 7.88
N ARG A 99 -1.12 3.55 7.67
CA ARG A 99 -0.95 4.40 6.49
C ARG A 99 0.49 4.88 6.33
N GLU A 100 0.98 5.64 7.31
CA GLU A 100 2.29 6.30 7.26
C GLU A 100 3.42 5.29 7.06
N LYS A 101 3.34 4.15 7.77
CA LYS A 101 4.31 3.08 7.64
C LYS A 101 4.32 2.51 6.21
N VAL A 102 3.15 2.26 5.62
CA VAL A 102 3.08 1.69 4.27
C VAL A 102 3.53 2.69 3.22
N GLU A 103 3.15 3.97 3.33
CA GLU A 103 3.63 5.04 2.44
C GLU A 103 5.17 5.15 2.50
N MET A 104 5.75 5.20 3.70
CA MET A 104 7.20 5.30 3.86
C MET A 104 7.97 4.09 3.30
N GLU A 105 7.48 2.88 3.53
CA GLU A 105 8.13 1.67 3.02
C GLU A 105 7.96 1.52 1.50
N LEU A 106 6.86 2.02 0.91
CA LEU A 106 6.70 2.09 -0.54
C LEU A 106 7.74 3.00 -1.18
N ASP A 107 7.88 4.23 -0.68
CA ASP A 107 8.86 5.20 -1.18
C ASP A 107 10.28 4.65 -1.06
N LYS A 108 10.61 4.07 0.10
CA LYS A 108 11.91 3.46 0.34
C LYS A 108 12.19 2.29 -0.58
N SER A 109 11.25 1.37 -0.77
CA SER A 109 11.46 0.23 -1.68
C SER A 109 11.62 0.67 -3.14
N ILE A 110 10.93 1.72 -3.58
CA ILE A 110 11.15 2.30 -4.92
C ILE A 110 12.58 2.85 -5.03
N GLU A 111 13.03 3.65 -4.07
CA GLU A 111 14.39 4.21 -4.05
C GLU A 111 15.45 3.10 -4.05
N GLN A 112 15.25 2.02 -3.27
CA GLN A 112 16.18 0.89 -3.23
C GLN A 112 16.27 0.16 -4.59
N LEU A 113 15.14 -0.04 -5.27
CA LEU A 113 15.11 -0.65 -6.61
C LEU A 113 15.76 0.26 -7.66
N GLU A 114 15.57 1.57 -7.59
CA GLU A 114 16.24 2.53 -8.48
C GLU A 114 17.76 2.52 -8.30
N ASN A 115 18.22 2.47 -7.04
CA ASN A 115 19.65 2.34 -6.72
C ASN A 115 20.22 1.00 -7.22
N LEU A 116 19.52 -0.11 -6.99
CA LEU A 116 19.93 -1.44 -7.47
C LEU A 116 20.03 -1.46 -9.01
N LYS A 117 19.05 -0.87 -9.70
CA LYS A 117 19.09 -0.70 -11.16
C LYS A 117 20.32 0.07 -11.61
N ALA A 118 20.61 1.20 -10.96
CA ALA A 118 21.77 2.02 -11.29
C ALA A 118 23.09 1.27 -11.06
N ASP A 119 23.19 0.50 -9.97
CA ASP A 119 24.38 -0.29 -9.66
C ASP A 119 24.63 -1.38 -10.71
N ILE A 120 23.58 -2.07 -11.17
CA ILE A 120 23.66 -3.06 -12.25
C ILE A 120 24.04 -2.40 -13.58
N GLN A 121 23.43 -1.27 -13.93
CA GLN A 121 23.72 -0.52 -15.16
C GLN A 121 25.18 -0.04 -15.22
N ASN A 122 25.73 0.34 -14.08
CA ASN A 122 27.10 0.80 -13.95
C ASN A 122 28.12 -0.34 -13.70
N ASN A 123 27.67 -1.61 -13.72
CA ASN A 123 28.49 -2.80 -13.44
C ASN A 123 29.22 -2.72 -12.09
N LEU A 124 28.55 -2.19 -11.07
CA LEU A 124 29.09 -2.03 -9.71
C LEU A 124 28.87 -3.28 -8.84
N LEU A 125 28.09 -4.25 -9.33
CA LEU A 125 27.75 -5.49 -8.63
C LEU A 125 28.14 -6.71 -9.45
N GLU A 126 28.60 -7.74 -8.75
CA GLU A 126 28.74 -9.08 -9.31
C GLU A 126 27.35 -9.69 -9.56
N GLU A 127 27.22 -10.56 -10.55
CA GLU A 127 25.92 -11.14 -10.96
C GLU A 127 25.18 -11.83 -9.80
N GLU A 128 25.92 -12.54 -8.93
CA GLU A 128 25.34 -13.23 -7.78
C GLU A 128 24.84 -12.25 -6.70
N GLN A 129 25.54 -11.13 -6.52
CA GLN A 129 25.12 -10.07 -5.60
C GLN A 129 23.86 -9.37 -6.12
N ALA A 130 23.82 -9.05 -7.41
CA ALA A 130 22.66 -8.46 -8.06
C ALA A 130 21.41 -9.36 -7.93
N LYS A 131 21.58 -10.69 -8.11
CA LYS A 131 20.50 -11.67 -7.90
C LYS A 131 20.01 -11.73 -6.46
N ALA A 132 20.92 -11.73 -5.48
CA ALA A 132 20.57 -11.76 -4.07
C ALA A 132 19.78 -10.51 -3.67
N TYR A 133 20.26 -9.32 -4.03
CA TYR A 133 19.57 -8.06 -3.74
C TYR A 133 18.23 -7.97 -4.46
N TYR A 134 18.14 -8.42 -5.71
CA TYR A 134 16.85 -8.50 -6.41
C TYR A 134 15.85 -9.39 -5.66
N ALA A 135 16.27 -10.55 -5.14
CA ALA A 135 15.37 -11.45 -4.42
C ALA A 135 14.83 -10.81 -3.13
N ASP A 136 15.67 -10.08 -2.40
CA ASP A 136 15.26 -9.34 -1.21
C ASP A 136 14.24 -8.23 -1.56
N GLU A 137 14.50 -7.47 -2.62
CA GLU A 137 13.59 -6.42 -3.10
C GLU A 137 12.28 -6.98 -3.67
N GLU A 138 12.30 -8.15 -4.30
CA GLU A 138 11.10 -8.85 -4.76
C GLU A 138 10.20 -9.25 -3.58
N GLU A 139 10.80 -9.77 -2.50
CA GLU A 139 10.05 -10.10 -1.28
C GLU A 139 9.48 -8.84 -0.60
N ALA A 140 10.27 -7.77 -0.53
CA ALA A 140 9.83 -6.49 0.00
C ALA A 140 8.65 -5.92 -0.81
N ALA A 141 8.77 -5.88 -2.14
CA ALA A 141 7.72 -5.40 -3.03
C ALA A 141 6.42 -6.20 -2.89
N LYS A 142 6.52 -7.53 -2.76
CA LYS A 142 5.37 -8.40 -2.49
C LYS A 142 4.68 -8.05 -1.17
N LYS A 143 5.45 -7.84 -0.09
CA LYS A 143 4.90 -7.44 1.22
C LYS A 143 4.20 -6.08 1.14
N MET A 144 4.76 -5.12 0.41
CA MET A 144 4.17 -3.79 0.24
C MET A 144 2.87 -3.82 -0.56
N ASN A 145 2.83 -4.60 -1.65
CA ASN A 145 1.60 -4.79 -2.41
C ASN A 145 0.51 -5.45 -1.55
N GLN A 146 0.86 -6.46 -0.73
CA GLN A 146 -0.08 -7.11 0.20
C GLN A 146 -0.60 -6.16 1.29
N ALA A 147 0.28 -5.32 1.86
CA ALA A 147 -0.09 -4.34 2.87
C ALA A 147 -1.05 -3.29 2.29
N THR A 148 -0.74 -2.77 1.11
CA THR A 148 -1.60 -1.86 0.34
C THR A 148 -2.96 -2.49 0.06
N ASP A 149 -2.97 -3.74 -0.41
CA ASP A 149 -4.18 -4.51 -0.67
C ASP A 149 -5.06 -4.63 0.56
N LYS A 150 -4.46 -4.90 1.71
CA LYS A 150 -5.16 -5.02 2.99
C LYS A 150 -5.83 -3.70 3.36
N ILE A 151 -5.10 -2.58 3.29
CA ILE A 151 -5.64 -1.23 3.58
C ILE A 151 -6.81 -0.91 2.67
N VAL A 152 -6.62 -1.00 1.35
CA VAL A 152 -7.65 -0.65 0.35
C VAL A 152 -8.90 -1.51 0.51
N LYS A 153 -8.74 -2.84 0.64
CA LYS A 153 -9.88 -3.76 0.79
C LYS A 153 -10.61 -3.57 2.13
N SER A 154 -9.88 -3.29 3.22
CA SER A 154 -10.49 -3.00 4.52
C SER A 154 -11.24 -1.67 4.50
N TYR A 155 -10.72 -0.64 3.83
CA TYR A 155 -11.47 0.60 3.68
C TYR A 155 -12.74 0.40 2.84
N GLN A 156 -12.66 -0.26 1.68
CA GLN A 156 -13.84 -0.54 0.86
C GLN A 156 -14.92 -1.31 1.63
N ARG A 157 -14.52 -2.25 2.49
CA ARG A 157 -15.44 -2.98 3.38
C ARG A 157 -16.04 -2.06 4.42
N SER A 158 -15.22 -1.27 5.08
CA SER A 158 -15.64 -0.33 6.12
C SER A 158 -16.58 0.73 5.56
N GLU A 159 -16.34 1.22 4.35
CA GLU A 159 -17.21 2.16 3.65
C GLU A 159 -18.59 1.56 3.37
N ARG A 160 -18.66 0.30 2.93
CA ARG A 160 -19.94 -0.41 2.77
C ARG A 160 -20.67 -0.57 4.09
N ARG A 161 -19.98 -0.97 5.17
CA ARG A 161 -20.58 -1.11 6.50
C ARG A 161 -21.06 0.23 7.03
N PHE A 162 -20.29 1.30 6.86
CA PHE A 162 -20.69 2.65 7.23
C PHE A 162 -22.01 3.04 6.55
N LYS A 163 -22.13 2.84 5.23
CA LYS A 163 -23.37 3.14 4.49
C LYS A 163 -24.58 2.35 4.99
N ILE A 164 -24.37 1.13 5.48
CA ILE A 164 -25.44 0.27 6.01
C ILE A 164 -25.86 0.68 7.42
N PHE A 165 -24.91 0.93 8.32
CA PHE A 165 -25.18 1.09 9.74
C PHE A 165 -25.32 2.54 10.19
N TYR A 166 -24.75 3.50 9.45
CA TYR A 166 -24.89 4.93 9.73
C TYR A 166 -26.36 5.36 9.89
N PRO A 167 -27.29 5.03 8.95
CA PRO A 167 -28.68 5.46 9.07
C PRO A 167 -29.39 4.89 10.31
N VAL A 168 -28.98 3.72 10.79
CA VAL A 168 -29.54 3.09 11.99
C VAL A 168 -29.14 3.88 13.24
N ALA A 169 -27.85 4.20 13.37
CA ALA A 169 -27.33 5.01 14.48
C ALA A 169 -27.91 6.43 14.44
N ASP A 170 -27.90 7.09 13.27
CA ASP A 170 -28.40 8.44 13.07
C ASP A 170 -29.91 8.56 13.39
N SER A 171 -30.71 7.58 12.98
CA SER A 171 -32.13 7.50 13.33
C SER A 171 -32.35 7.36 14.83
N LEU A 172 -31.53 6.55 15.52
CA LEU A 172 -31.62 6.39 16.97
C LEU A 172 -31.29 7.69 17.70
N ILE A 173 -30.21 8.37 17.30
CA ILE A 173 -29.80 9.68 17.84
C ILE A 173 -30.92 10.69 17.62
N THR A 174 -31.49 10.75 16.42
CA THR A 174 -32.62 11.65 16.11
C THR A 174 -33.82 11.39 17.02
N GLN A 175 -34.13 10.13 17.32
CA GLN A 175 -35.21 9.78 18.24
C GLN A 175 -34.92 10.21 19.68
N LEU A 176 -33.68 10.06 20.16
CA LEU A 176 -33.25 10.52 21.47
C LEU A 176 -33.31 12.05 21.56
N ASN A 177 -32.87 12.75 20.52
CA ASN A 177 -32.93 14.21 20.43
C ASN A 177 -34.37 14.75 20.47
N ARG A 178 -35.31 14.07 19.80
CA ARG A 178 -36.75 14.40 19.87
C ARG A 178 -37.35 14.20 21.27
N LYS A 179 -36.74 13.35 22.09
CA LYS A 179 -37.11 13.14 23.50
C LYS A 179 -36.44 14.16 24.45
N GLY A 180 -35.72 15.15 23.90
CA GLY A 180 -35.08 16.22 24.68
C GLY A 180 -33.69 15.89 25.21
N ILE A 181 -33.13 14.74 24.84
CA ILE A 181 -31.77 14.36 25.18
C ILE A 181 -30.81 15.05 24.19
N ARG A 182 -29.72 15.65 24.65
CA ARG A 182 -28.81 16.45 23.80
C ARG A 182 -27.36 16.17 24.13
#